data_AF-A0A535Z402-F1
#
_entry.id   AF-A0A535Z402-F1
#
_cell.length_a   1.000
_cell.length_b   1.000
_cell.length_c   1.000
_cell.angle_alpha   90.00
_cell.angle_beta   90.00
_cell.angle_gamma   90.00
#
_symmetry.space_group_name_H-M   'P 1'
#
loop_
_entity.id
_entity.type
_entity.pdbx_description
1 polymer ?
#
loop_
_entity_poly.entity_id
_entity_poly.type
_entity_poly.pdbx_seq_one_letter_code
_entity_poly.pdbx_strand_id
1 'polypeptide(L)'
;MIPCRGVGAGYHAAVGAVNTSGARRLHRALARLLGTDRFHVALWTGDVIEGGAPPAFTLALRSRHALDVLVGGLPERAFGRAYVTGELEIDPLEPFLERVARTPAWSVATGWPRVVAAAIALGARPGRGTPGDAEAHLRGLRHSRARDAAAVRHHYDLPPEFYALFLDRTMTYSCAYFEDEDVDLDTAQRAKLDLVCRKLRLRADERLLDVGCGWGSLVLHAVREYGVRAVGITLSPRQLEVARRSAAEAGLQHRAEFRLLDYRDIAGERFDAIASVGMIEHVGRDQLREYARSLQRALRPGGRALVHGITCRPQARLNRASFINTFVFPDGELEDAGRVVRELEFAGLEVRDVESLREHYALTLQHWRRRLDQHWDDAVRLAGERRARVWRLYMTGSIVGFRLGSIAIHQTLAVRPTETGGSGVPLLRSDWYRDGRRRRQASPARARTQAAPREPAATH
;
A
#
# COMPACT_ATOMS: atom_id res chain seq x y z
N MET A 1 0.28 -10.64 23.37
CA MET A 1 0.52 -12.08 23.50
C MET A 1 -0.82 -12.80 23.45
N ILE A 2 -1.21 -13.27 22.26
CA ILE A 2 -2.33 -14.19 22.12
C ILE A 2 -1.71 -15.58 22.35
N PRO A 3 -2.14 -16.36 23.36
CA PRO A 3 -1.53 -17.66 23.61
C PRO A 3 -1.81 -18.59 22.42
N CYS A 4 -0.79 -19.30 21.97
CA CYS A 4 -0.94 -20.43 21.05
C CYS A 4 -2.04 -21.34 21.60
N ARG A 5 -3.18 -21.41 20.92
CA ARG A 5 -4.20 -22.42 21.24
C ARG A 5 -3.57 -23.80 21.00
N GLY A 6 -3.43 -24.53 22.11
CA GLY A 6 -3.18 -25.95 22.27
C GLY A 6 -2.78 -26.73 21.02
N VAL A 7 -1.47 -27.03 20.92
CA VAL A 7 -1.02 -28.28 20.31
C VAL A 7 -1.36 -29.39 21.30
N GLY A 8 -2.57 -29.95 21.23
CA GLY A 8 -2.97 -31.00 22.16
C GLY A 8 -4.40 -31.49 21.95
N ALA A 9 -4.50 -32.79 21.69
CA ALA A 9 -5.68 -33.65 21.66
C ALA A 9 -6.60 -33.56 20.42
N GLY A 10 -6.45 -34.58 19.55
CA GLY A 10 -7.58 -35.06 18.75
C GLY A 10 -7.30 -35.44 17.30
N TYR A 11 -6.33 -36.31 17.00
CA TYR A 11 -6.32 -37.12 15.76
C TYR A 11 -5.41 -38.34 15.94
N HIS A 12 -5.93 -39.41 16.55
CA HIS A 12 -5.30 -40.74 16.47
C HIS A 12 -5.96 -41.52 15.32
N ALA A 13 -5.43 -41.33 14.11
CA ALA A 13 -5.58 -42.29 13.02
C ALA A 13 -4.16 -42.69 12.58
N ALA A 14 -3.92 -43.99 12.38
CA ALA A 14 -2.60 -44.59 12.21
C ALA A 14 -1.70 -43.85 11.20
N VAL A 15 -0.79 -43.00 11.71
CA VAL A 15 0.23 -42.34 10.91
C VAL A 15 1.49 -43.20 10.95
N GLY A 16 1.87 -43.79 9.82
CA GLY A 16 3.13 -44.52 9.70
C GLY A 16 4.32 -43.68 10.15
N ALA A 17 5.31 -44.31 10.79
CA ALA A 17 6.51 -43.65 11.31
C ALA A 17 7.16 -42.77 10.23
N VAL A 18 7.35 -41.49 10.52
CA VAL A 18 7.98 -40.56 9.59
C VAL A 18 9.43 -40.95 9.38
N ASN A 19 9.90 -40.81 8.14
CA ASN A 19 11.32 -40.85 7.83
C ASN A 19 12.02 -39.61 8.44
N THR A 20 12.38 -39.68 9.72
CA THR A 20 13.05 -38.60 10.47
C THR A 20 14.35 -38.18 9.78
N SER A 21 15.04 -39.10 9.11
CA SER A 21 16.20 -38.78 8.28
C SER A 21 15.84 -37.90 7.08
N GLY A 22 14.69 -38.10 6.44
CA GLY A 22 14.16 -37.24 5.39
C GLY A 22 13.82 -35.84 5.90
N ALA A 23 13.20 -35.76 7.08
CA ALA A 23 12.83 -34.50 7.71
C ALA A 23 14.06 -33.65 8.06
N ARG A 24 15.11 -34.27 8.62
CA ARG A 24 16.41 -33.62 8.85
C ARG A 24 17.11 -33.19 7.56
N ARG A 25 16.93 -33.93 6.45
CA ARG A 25 17.44 -33.50 5.13
C ARG A 25 16.72 -32.25 4.64
N LEU A 26 15.40 -32.18 4.80
CA LEU A 26 14.60 -31.00 4.44
C LEU A 26 15.01 -29.78 5.26
N HIS A 27 15.12 -29.92 6.58
CA HIS A 27 15.60 -28.85 7.47
C HIS A 27 16.97 -28.33 7.03
N ARG A 28 17.97 -29.22 6.83
CA ARG A 28 19.30 -28.81 6.36
C ARG A 28 19.30 -28.13 4.99
N ALA A 29 18.44 -28.57 4.07
CA ALA A 29 18.32 -27.95 2.76
C ALA A 29 17.75 -26.52 2.87
N LEU A 30 16.70 -26.33 3.69
CA LEU A 30 16.14 -25.03 4.00
C LEU A 30 17.13 -24.14 4.75
N ALA A 31 17.89 -24.69 5.70
CA ALA A 31 18.87 -23.93 6.48
C ALA A 31 20.00 -23.39 5.61
N ARG A 32 20.48 -24.19 4.64
CA ARG A 32 21.43 -23.73 3.63
C ARG A 32 20.86 -22.66 2.72
N LEU A 33 19.61 -22.83 2.27
CA LEU A 33 18.93 -21.86 1.42
C LEU A 33 18.75 -20.53 2.15
N LEU A 34 18.30 -20.57 3.40
CA LEU A 34 18.05 -19.40 4.24
C LEU A 34 19.32 -18.87 4.91
N GLY A 35 20.47 -19.55 4.82
CA GLY A 35 21.71 -19.13 5.47
C GLY A 35 21.59 -19.01 7.00
N THR A 36 20.71 -19.79 7.62
CA THR A 36 20.52 -19.87 9.08
C THR A 36 19.86 -21.21 9.40
N ASP A 37 20.19 -21.82 10.53
CA ASP A 37 19.54 -23.01 11.06
C ASP A 37 18.62 -22.70 12.25
N ARG A 38 18.50 -21.43 12.65
CA ARG A 38 17.74 -20.96 13.81
C ARG A 38 16.24 -20.96 13.57
N PHE A 39 15.68 -22.10 13.19
CA PHE A 39 14.25 -22.31 13.01
C PHE A 39 13.91 -23.78 13.17
N HIS A 40 12.66 -24.06 13.55
CA HIS A 40 12.14 -25.42 13.67
C HIS A 40 11.30 -25.79 12.45
N VAL A 41 11.21 -27.08 12.14
CA VAL A 41 10.25 -27.63 11.17
C VAL A 41 9.33 -28.60 11.90
N ALA A 42 8.06 -28.23 12.05
CA ALA A 42 7.02 -29.11 12.58
C ALA A 42 6.30 -29.82 11.43
N LEU A 43 6.11 -31.13 11.54
CA LEU A 43 5.46 -31.96 10.53
C LEU A 43 4.01 -32.26 10.92
N TRP A 44 3.21 -32.69 9.94
CA TRP A 44 1.81 -33.06 10.11
C TRP A 44 1.60 -34.26 11.03
N THR A 45 2.67 -34.97 11.37
CA THR A 45 2.70 -36.11 12.28
C THR A 45 2.88 -35.71 13.74
N GLY A 46 3.17 -34.44 14.02
CA GLY A 46 3.54 -33.92 15.33
C GLY A 46 5.04 -33.91 15.61
N ASP A 47 5.85 -34.54 14.74
CA ASP A 47 7.32 -34.50 14.88
C ASP A 47 7.86 -33.09 14.66
N VAL A 48 8.80 -32.67 15.50
CA VAL A 48 9.50 -31.39 15.38
C VAL A 48 10.98 -31.65 15.13
N ILE A 49 11.49 -31.10 14.02
CA ILE A 49 12.93 -31.03 13.76
C ILE A 49 13.44 -29.70 14.31
N GLU A 50 14.12 -29.79 15.44
CA GLU A 50 14.76 -28.64 16.09
C GLU A 50 15.97 -28.17 15.30
N GLY A 51 16.17 -26.85 15.33
CA GLY A 51 17.29 -26.15 14.73
C GLY A 51 18.13 -25.45 15.80
N GLY A 52 18.83 -24.38 15.42
CA GLY A 52 19.61 -23.58 16.34
C GLY A 52 18.72 -22.81 17.35
N ALA A 53 19.12 -22.80 18.63
CA ALA A 53 18.41 -22.15 19.72
C ALA A 53 18.98 -20.75 20.06
N PRO A 54 18.15 -19.76 20.45
CA PRO A 54 16.69 -19.78 20.35
C PRO A 54 16.23 -19.66 18.89
N PRO A 55 15.13 -20.34 18.50
CA PRO A 55 14.61 -20.31 17.13
C PRO A 55 13.97 -18.95 16.82
N ALA A 56 14.20 -18.45 15.60
CA ALA A 56 13.62 -17.21 15.12
C ALA A 56 12.17 -17.38 14.62
N PHE A 57 11.81 -18.58 14.15
CA PHE A 57 10.47 -18.95 13.71
C PHE A 57 10.33 -20.48 13.63
N THR A 58 9.09 -20.97 13.47
CA THR A 58 8.75 -22.37 13.18
C THR A 58 8.01 -22.46 11.86
N LEU A 59 8.44 -23.38 10.98
CA LEU A 59 7.74 -23.77 9.76
C LEU A 59 6.91 -25.03 10.05
N ALA A 60 5.59 -24.91 10.12
CA ALA A 60 4.69 -26.02 10.39
C ALA A 60 3.99 -26.48 9.11
N LEU A 61 4.30 -27.70 8.66
CA LEU A 61 3.62 -28.37 7.55
C LEU A 61 2.40 -29.10 8.13
N ARG A 62 1.20 -28.55 7.91
CA ARG A 62 -0.05 -29.08 8.50
C ARG A 62 -0.55 -30.35 7.81
N SER A 63 -0.11 -30.61 6.58
CA SER A 63 -0.33 -31.88 5.90
C SER A 63 0.86 -32.28 5.03
N ARG A 64 0.91 -33.55 4.62
CA ARG A 64 1.85 -34.03 3.59
C ARG A 64 1.67 -33.30 2.27
N HIS A 65 0.45 -32.90 1.93
CA HIS A 65 0.12 -32.21 0.68
C HIS A 65 0.81 -30.84 0.59
N ALA A 66 1.15 -30.21 1.72
CA ALA A 66 1.97 -29.00 1.75
C ALA A 66 3.29 -29.16 0.97
N LEU A 67 3.91 -30.34 1.04
CA LEU A 67 5.14 -30.62 0.29
C LEU A 67 4.89 -30.67 -1.22
N ASP A 68 3.75 -31.25 -1.65
CA ASP A 68 3.35 -31.30 -3.07
C ASP A 68 3.18 -29.89 -3.64
N VAL A 69 2.50 -29.02 -2.87
CA VAL A 69 2.26 -27.62 -3.25
C VAL A 69 3.58 -26.85 -3.36
N LEU A 70 4.48 -27.01 -2.38
CA LEU A 70 5.76 -26.32 -2.33
C LEU A 70 6.66 -26.67 -3.52
N VAL A 71 6.69 -27.94 -3.97
CA VAL A 71 7.53 -28.36 -5.11
C VAL A 71 6.84 -28.24 -6.46
N GLY A 72 5.54 -27.93 -6.50
CA GLY A 72 4.72 -27.91 -7.71
C GLY A 72 4.81 -26.63 -8.57
N GLY A 73 5.59 -25.62 -8.16
CA GLY A 73 5.65 -24.35 -8.88
C GLY A 73 6.85 -23.47 -8.53
N LEU A 74 6.81 -22.20 -8.98
CA LEU A 74 7.83 -21.22 -8.62
C LEU A 74 7.85 -20.99 -7.10
N PRO A 75 9.02 -20.90 -6.44
CA PRO A 75 9.14 -20.93 -4.98
C PRO A 75 8.22 -19.94 -4.26
N GLU A 76 8.18 -18.68 -4.71
CA GLU A 76 7.36 -17.62 -4.11
C GLU A 76 5.85 -17.90 -4.22
N ARG A 77 5.39 -18.37 -5.40
CA ARG A 77 3.98 -18.70 -5.62
C ARG A 77 3.57 -19.95 -4.89
N ALA A 78 4.41 -20.97 -4.91
CA ALA A 78 4.18 -22.24 -4.23
C ALA A 78 4.09 -22.04 -2.71
N PHE A 79 5.01 -21.24 -2.15
CA PHE A 79 4.95 -20.78 -0.77
C PHE A 79 3.63 -20.05 -0.47
N GLY A 80 3.28 -19.04 -1.29
CA GLY A 80 2.07 -18.26 -1.11
C GLY A 80 0.81 -19.14 -1.12
N ARG A 81 0.72 -20.10 -2.05
CA ARG A 81 -0.38 -21.07 -2.12
C ARG A 81 -0.46 -21.92 -0.87
N ALA A 82 0.64 -22.57 -0.47
CA ALA A 82 0.67 -23.42 0.72
C ALA A 82 0.28 -22.65 1.99
N TYR A 83 0.75 -21.40 2.12
CA TYR A 83 0.37 -20.55 3.24
C TYR A 83 -1.11 -20.18 3.22
N VAL A 84 -1.65 -19.76 2.07
CA VAL A 84 -3.04 -19.32 1.92
C VAL A 84 -4.03 -20.46 2.13
N THR A 85 -3.71 -21.68 1.70
CA THR A 85 -4.58 -22.85 1.88
C THR A 85 -4.52 -23.44 3.29
N GLY A 86 -3.66 -22.92 4.18
CA GLY A 86 -3.48 -23.46 5.53
C GLY A 86 -2.57 -24.68 5.61
N GLU A 87 -1.99 -25.11 4.50
CA GLU A 87 -1.09 -26.27 4.41
C GLU A 87 0.27 -25.98 5.05
N LEU A 88 0.70 -24.72 5.02
CA LEU A 88 1.90 -24.21 5.66
C LEU A 88 1.55 -23.10 6.65
N GLU A 89 2.09 -23.21 7.86
CA GLU A 89 2.03 -22.17 8.89
C GLU A 89 3.42 -21.74 9.31
N ILE A 90 3.54 -20.46 9.67
CA ILE A 90 4.81 -19.85 10.06
C ILE A 90 4.56 -18.93 11.24
N ASP A 91 5.31 -19.16 12.31
CA ASP A 91 5.17 -18.38 13.52
C ASP A 91 6.53 -18.16 14.20
N PRO A 92 6.95 -16.91 14.45
CA PRO A 92 6.41 -15.67 13.90
C PRO A 92 6.68 -15.54 12.39
N LEU A 93 5.74 -14.96 11.63
CA LEU A 93 5.86 -14.82 10.17
C LEU A 93 6.91 -13.80 9.73
N GLU A 94 7.05 -12.70 10.48
CA GLU A 94 7.91 -11.58 10.10
C GLU A 94 9.40 -11.92 10.04
N PRO A 95 10.02 -12.56 11.05
CA PRO A 95 11.43 -13.00 10.98
C PRO A 95 11.71 -13.94 9.81
N PHE A 96 10.75 -14.81 9.47
CA PHE A 96 10.88 -15.67 8.28
C PHE A 96 10.92 -14.84 6.99
N LEU A 97 9.99 -13.89 6.82
CA LEU A 97 9.95 -13.04 5.63
C LEU A 97 11.18 -12.12 5.53
N GLU A 98 11.69 -11.60 6.63
CA GLU A 98 12.96 -10.86 6.66
C GLU A 98 14.13 -11.73 6.18
N ARG A 99 14.18 -12.99 6.61
CA ARG A 99 15.21 -13.93 6.19
C ARG A 99 15.09 -14.25 4.70
N VAL A 100 13.88 -14.48 4.20
CA VAL A 100 13.61 -14.70 2.78
C VAL A 100 14.02 -13.48 1.95
N ALA A 101 13.63 -12.27 2.37
CA ALA A 101 13.94 -11.03 1.66
C ALA A 101 15.46 -10.74 1.59
N ARG A 102 16.23 -11.20 2.58
CA ARG A 102 17.70 -11.09 2.59
C ARG A 102 18.40 -12.25 1.88
N THR A 103 17.67 -13.27 1.41
CA THR A 103 18.26 -14.43 0.73
C THR A 103 18.59 -14.07 -0.71
N PRO A 104 19.87 -14.11 -1.12
CA PRO A 104 20.24 -13.72 -2.47
C PRO A 104 19.79 -14.77 -3.51
N ALA A 105 19.52 -14.31 -4.73
CA ALA A 105 18.95 -15.14 -5.80
C ALA A 105 19.79 -16.40 -6.11
N TRP A 106 21.12 -16.32 -5.99
CA TRP A 106 22.01 -17.46 -6.20
C TRP A 106 21.84 -18.55 -5.12
N SER A 107 21.54 -18.19 -3.87
CA SER A 107 21.27 -19.15 -2.80
C SER A 107 19.96 -19.89 -3.06
N VAL A 108 18.95 -19.21 -3.59
CA VAL A 108 17.71 -19.86 -4.06
C VAL A 108 18.01 -20.79 -5.22
N ALA A 109 18.72 -20.33 -6.26
CA ALA A 109 19.04 -21.12 -7.45
C ALA A 109 19.82 -22.41 -7.11
N THR A 110 20.76 -22.35 -6.17
CA THR A 110 21.60 -23.50 -5.78
C THR A 110 20.99 -24.34 -4.65
N GLY A 111 20.19 -23.74 -3.78
CA GLY A 111 19.57 -24.40 -2.63
C GLY A 111 18.24 -25.09 -2.97
N TRP A 112 17.43 -24.49 -3.84
CA TRP A 112 16.08 -24.97 -4.15
C TRP A 112 16.02 -26.41 -4.68
N PRO A 113 16.90 -26.86 -5.59
CA PRO A 113 16.91 -28.26 -6.03
C PRO A 113 17.09 -29.26 -4.87
N ARG A 114 17.84 -28.88 -3.83
CA ARG A 114 18.04 -29.72 -2.64
C ARG A 114 16.79 -29.78 -1.77
N VAL A 115 16.05 -28.67 -1.67
CA VAL A 115 14.74 -28.62 -0.99
C VAL A 115 13.76 -29.54 -1.70
N VAL A 116 13.68 -29.47 -3.03
CA VAL A 116 12.82 -30.34 -3.84
C VAL A 116 13.18 -31.82 -3.66
N ALA A 117 14.47 -32.17 -3.75
CA ALA A 117 14.92 -33.55 -3.55
C ALA A 117 14.59 -34.09 -2.15
N ALA A 118 14.75 -33.27 -1.10
CA ALA A 118 14.40 -33.64 0.26
C ALA A 118 12.88 -33.82 0.44
N ALA A 119 12.07 -32.96 -0.18
CA ALA A 119 10.62 -33.07 -0.17
C ALA A 119 10.14 -34.33 -0.90
N ILE A 120 10.71 -34.67 -2.07
CA ILE A 120 10.41 -35.91 -2.80
C ILE A 120 10.77 -37.14 -1.94
N ALA A 121 11.91 -37.11 -1.25
CA ALA A 121 12.29 -38.18 -0.31
C ALA A 121 11.36 -38.33 0.90
N LEU A 122 10.56 -37.29 1.20
CA LEU A 122 9.48 -37.30 2.19
C LEU A 122 8.11 -37.64 1.56
N GLY A 123 8.09 -37.98 0.28
CA GLY A 123 6.92 -38.41 -0.46
C GLY A 123 6.22 -37.31 -1.25
N ALA A 124 6.80 -36.12 -1.42
CA ALA A 124 6.20 -35.10 -2.28
C ALA A 124 5.98 -35.61 -3.70
N ARG A 125 4.80 -35.34 -4.26
CA ARG A 125 4.40 -35.67 -5.63
C ARG A 125 4.23 -34.35 -6.37
N PRO A 126 5.20 -33.94 -7.21
CA PRO A 126 5.10 -32.68 -7.95
C PRO A 126 3.89 -32.72 -8.88
N GLY A 127 2.89 -31.90 -8.57
CA GLY A 127 1.71 -31.69 -9.39
C GLY A 127 1.52 -30.21 -9.67
N ARG A 128 0.91 -29.85 -10.81
CA ARG A 128 0.44 -28.48 -11.02
C ARG A 128 -0.76 -28.26 -10.10
N GLY A 129 -0.56 -27.54 -8.99
CA GLY A 129 -1.67 -27.13 -8.14
C GLY A 129 -2.70 -26.33 -8.94
N THR A 130 -3.99 -26.62 -8.75
CA THR A 130 -5.07 -25.83 -9.34
C THR A 130 -5.07 -24.44 -8.72
N PRO A 131 -5.24 -23.36 -9.51
CA PRO A 131 -5.39 -22.01 -8.96
C PRO A 131 -6.53 -21.96 -7.94
N GLY A 132 -6.27 -21.37 -6.77
CA GLY A 132 -7.28 -21.21 -5.73
C GLY A 132 -8.30 -20.11 -6.05
N ASP A 133 -9.41 -20.14 -5.33
CA ASP A 133 -10.49 -19.14 -5.32
C ASP A 133 -10.04 -17.72 -4.93
N ALA A 134 -8.87 -17.61 -4.29
CA ALA A 134 -8.25 -16.35 -3.91
C ALA A 134 -7.32 -15.75 -4.99
N GLU A 135 -7.06 -16.45 -6.11
CA GLU A 135 -6.19 -15.96 -7.19
C GLU A 135 -6.94 -15.05 -8.19
N ALA A 136 -6.27 -14.00 -8.66
CA ALA A 136 -6.82 -13.09 -9.66
C ALA A 136 -6.81 -13.71 -11.07
N HIS A 137 -7.96 -13.70 -11.74
CA HIS A 137 -8.11 -14.18 -13.12
C HIS A 137 -8.64 -13.08 -14.05
N LEU A 138 -7.77 -12.16 -14.45
CA LEU A 138 -8.14 -11.02 -15.32
C LEU A 138 -7.93 -11.32 -16.81
N ARG A 139 -8.92 -10.92 -17.64
CA ARG A 139 -8.89 -11.03 -19.12
C ARG A 139 -8.69 -9.65 -19.77
N GLY A 140 -8.28 -9.63 -21.03
CA GLY A 140 -8.08 -8.40 -21.83
C GLY A 140 -6.67 -7.81 -21.75
N LEU A 141 -6.43 -6.74 -22.53
CA LEU A 141 -5.15 -6.03 -22.60
C LEU A 141 -4.85 -5.28 -21.31
N ARG A 142 -3.62 -5.41 -20.79
CA ARG A 142 -3.13 -4.69 -19.61
C ARG A 142 -3.24 -3.18 -19.80
N HIS A 143 -3.57 -2.46 -18.73
CA HIS A 143 -3.70 -1.00 -18.71
C HIS A 143 -4.78 -0.44 -19.64
N SER A 144 -5.72 -1.30 -20.05
CA SER A 144 -6.97 -0.88 -20.71
C SER A 144 -8.02 -0.55 -19.66
N ARG A 145 -8.86 0.47 -19.91
CA ARG A 145 -9.93 0.93 -19.01
C ARG A 145 -10.73 -0.23 -18.37
N ALA A 146 -11.16 -1.18 -19.21
CA ALA A 146 -11.98 -2.31 -18.75
C ALA A 146 -11.21 -3.26 -17.81
N ARG A 147 -9.93 -3.52 -18.10
CA ARG A 147 -9.08 -4.41 -17.28
C ARG A 147 -8.63 -3.73 -16.00
N ASP A 148 -8.30 -2.44 -16.04
CA ASP A 148 -7.93 -1.66 -14.86
C ASP A 148 -9.09 -1.62 -13.87
N ALA A 149 -10.29 -1.36 -14.37
CA ALA A 149 -11.50 -1.41 -13.55
C ALA A 149 -11.73 -2.82 -12.97
N ALA A 150 -11.41 -3.90 -13.70
CA ALA A 150 -11.51 -5.27 -13.19
C ALA A 150 -10.46 -5.60 -12.12
N ALA A 151 -9.22 -5.12 -12.30
CA ALA A 151 -8.13 -5.28 -11.33
C ALA A 151 -8.45 -4.55 -10.02
N VAL A 152 -8.90 -3.30 -10.12
CA VAL A 152 -9.36 -2.49 -8.98
C VAL A 152 -10.52 -3.20 -8.29
N ARG A 153 -11.53 -3.67 -9.03
CA ARG A 153 -12.65 -4.41 -8.45
C ARG A 153 -12.19 -5.67 -7.70
N HIS A 154 -11.27 -6.46 -8.25
CA HIS A 154 -10.78 -7.68 -7.59
C HIS A 154 -10.15 -7.39 -6.23
N HIS A 155 -9.30 -6.35 -6.14
CA HIS A 155 -8.69 -5.97 -4.86
C HIS A 155 -9.75 -5.46 -3.87
N TYR A 156 -10.70 -4.63 -4.33
CA TYR A 156 -11.75 -4.03 -3.50
C TYR A 156 -13.05 -4.84 -3.40
N ASP A 157 -13.04 -6.14 -3.73
CA ASP A 157 -14.26 -6.97 -3.77
C ASP A 157 -14.72 -7.45 -2.39
N LEU A 158 -13.94 -7.17 -1.34
CA LEU A 158 -14.34 -7.44 0.04
C LEU A 158 -15.35 -6.40 0.54
N PRO A 159 -16.23 -6.79 1.48
CA PRO A 159 -17.18 -5.86 2.09
C PRO A 159 -16.44 -4.72 2.83
N PRO A 160 -16.92 -3.46 2.81
CA PRO A 160 -16.30 -2.36 3.54
C PRO A 160 -16.05 -2.66 5.03
N GLU A 161 -16.91 -3.47 5.64
CA GLU A 161 -16.82 -3.95 7.02
C GLU A 161 -15.51 -4.72 7.28
N PHE A 162 -15.00 -5.45 6.28
CA PHE A 162 -13.71 -6.14 6.39
C PHE A 162 -12.55 -5.15 6.51
N TYR A 163 -12.57 -4.08 5.70
CA TYR A 163 -11.55 -3.03 5.74
C TYR A 163 -11.62 -2.24 7.05
N ALA A 164 -12.83 -1.99 7.57
CA ALA A 164 -13.04 -1.31 8.83
C ALA A 164 -12.42 -2.02 10.04
N LEU A 165 -12.15 -3.35 9.95
CA LEU A 165 -11.47 -4.10 11.01
C LEU A 165 -10.04 -3.62 11.27
N PHE A 166 -9.36 -3.04 10.28
CA PHE A 166 -7.94 -2.68 10.39
C PHE A 166 -7.60 -1.26 9.97
N LEU A 167 -8.45 -0.58 9.19
CA LEU A 167 -8.27 0.83 8.85
C LEU A 167 -8.60 1.75 10.03
N ASP A 168 -8.32 3.04 9.85
CA ASP A 168 -8.78 4.09 10.75
C ASP A 168 -10.26 4.43 10.49
N ARG A 169 -10.85 5.26 11.36
CA ARG A 169 -12.25 5.70 11.27
C ARG A 169 -12.60 6.43 9.96
N THR A 170 -11.62 7.00 9.26
CA THR A 170 -11.86 7.65 7.97
C THR A 170 -11.79 6.67 6.80
N MET A 171 -11.57 5.37 7.05
CA MET A 171 -11.38 4.35 6.03
C MET A 171 -10.22 4.70 5.07
N THR A 172 -9.14 5.28 5.57
CA THR A 172 -7.99 5.66 4.72
C THR A 172 -7.08 4.46 4.48
N TYR A 173 -7.16 3.87 3.29
CA TYR A 173 -6.27 2.78 2.86
C TYR A 173 -5.09 3.32 2.05
N SER A 174 -4.24 4.09 2.73
CA SER A 174 -2.94 4.56 2.23
C SER A 174 -2.02 4.84 3.41
N CYS A 175 -0.75 5.12 3.15
CA CYS A 175 0.24 5.48 4.18
C CYS A 175 -0.27 6.63 5.07
N ALA A 176 -0.14 6.47 6.39
CA ALA A 176 -0.36 7.52 7.37
C ALA A 176 0.91 8.39 7.56
N TYR A 177 0.83 9.44 8.36
CA TYR A 177 1.96 10.32 8.68
C TYR A 177 2.08 10.42 10.19
N PHE A 178 3.20 9.94 10.72
CA PHE A 178 3.45 9.81 12.15
C PHE A 178 4.43 10.90 12.58
N GLU A 179 4.01 11.77 13.50
CA GLU A 179 4.93 12.73 14.13
C GLU A 179 5.85 12.03 15.15
N ASP A 180 5.38 10.91 15.71
CA ASP A 180 6.10 10.02 16.62
C ASP A 180 5.59 8.57 16.42
N GLU A 181 6.40 7.57 16.75
CA GLU A 181 6.07 6.15 16.59
C GLU A 181 4.90 5.68 17.47
N ASP A 182 4.66 6.36 18.60
CA ASP A 182 3.60 6.02 19.55
C ASP A 182 2.21 6.59 19.19
N VAL A 183 2.13 7.41 18.14
CA VAL A 183 0.88 8.02 17.68
C VAL A 183 -0.08 6.95 17.15
N ASP A 184 -1.36 7.05 17.53
CA ASP A 184 -2.37 6.13 17.04
C ASP A 184 -2.68 6.33 15.54
N LEU A 185 -3.16 5.27 14.88
CA LEU A 185 -3.39 5.28 13.43
C LEU A 185 -4.41 6.34 12.99
N ASP A 186 -5.44 6.62 13.79
CA ASP A 186 -6.49 7.57 13.42
C ASP A 186 -5.95 9.01 13.44
N THR A 187 -5.11 9.33 14.43
CA THR A 187 -4.37 10.59 14.49
C THR A 187 -3.37 10.70 13.33
N ALA A 188 -2.59 9.65 13.07
CA ALA A 188 -1.59 9.65 12.00
C ALA A 188 -2.21 9.76 10.60
N GLN A 189 -3.38 9.14 10.37
CA GLN A 189 -4.09 9.28 9.10
C GLN A 189 -4.62 10.71 8.92
N ARG A 190 -5.21 11.31 9.96
CA ARG A 190 -5.62 12.71 9.91
C ARG A 190 -4.45 13.64 9.62
N ALA A 191 -3.30 13.42 10.27
CA ALA A 191 -2.08 14.19 10.02
C ALA A 191 -1.61 14.08 8.56
N LYS A 192 -1.71 12.88 7.95
CA LYS A 192 -1.42 12.70 6.52
C LYS A 192 -2.38 13.46 5.62
N LEU A 193 -3.69 13.38 5.88
CA LEU A 193 -4.70 14.10 5.09
C LEU A 193 -4.44 15.62 5.15
N ASP A 194 -4.15 16.13 6.34
CA ASP A 194 -3.83 17.54 6.54
C ASP A 194 -2.52 17.93 5.86
N LEU A 195 -1.47 17.10 5.96
CA LEU A 195 -0.20 17.33 5.25
C LEU A 195 -0.39 17.45 3.73
N VAL A 196 -1.21 16.58 3.13
CA VAL A 196 -1.54 16.66 1.69
C VAL A 196 -2.19 18.01 1.36
N CYS A 197 -3.18 18.43 2.14
CA CYS A 197 -3.86 19.72 1.95
C CYS A 197 -2.91 20.92 2.15
N ARG A 198 -2.02 20.88 3.15
CA ARG A 198 -0.99 21.91 3.38
C ARG A 198 0.01 22.00 2.24
N LYS A 199 0.49 20.87 1.72
CA LYS A 199 1.40 20.82 0.56
C LYS A 199 0.76 21.38 -0.71
N LEU A 200 -0.51 21.05 -0.92
CA LEU A 200 -1.32 21.62 -2.01
C LEU A 200 -1.70 23.09 -1.80
N ARG A 201 -1.50 23.61 -0.58
CA ARG A 201 -1.77 25.00 -0.20
C ARG A 201 -3.22 25.40 -0.48
N LEU A 202 -4.14 24.50 -0.14
CA LEU A 202 -5.56 24.68 -0.39
C LEU A 202 -6.10 25.93 0.31
N ARG A 203 -6.95 26.68 -0.41
CA ARG A 203 -7.67 27.84 0.11
C ARG A 203 -9.17 27.62 -0.02
N ALA A 204 -9.94 28.35 0.78
CA ALA A 204 -11.40 28.32 0.69
C ALA A 204 -11.87 28.59 -0.74
N ASP A 205 -12.90 27.86 -1.15
CA ASP A 205 -13.54 27.92 -2.47
C ASP A 205 -12.69 27.52 -3.69
N GLU A 206 -11.40 27.17 -3.52
CA GLU A 206 -10.60 26.52 -4.57
C GLU A 206 -11.22 25.17 -4.97
N ARG A 207 -10.98 24.75 -6.22
CA ARG A 207 -11.41 23.45 -6.75
C ARG A 207 -10.32 22.41 -6.59
N LEU A 208 -10.59 21.37 -5.81
CA LEU A 208 -9.74 20.19 -5.65
C LEU A 208 -10.28 19.01 -6.47
N LEU A 209 -9.40 18.32 -7.18
CA LEU A 209 -9.66 16.98 -7.72
C LEU A 209 -8.87 15.95 -6.92
N ASP A 210 -9.53 14.87 -6.50
CA ASP A 210 -8.89 13.69 -5.90
C ASP A 210 -9.02 12.49 -6.84
N VAL A 211 -7.89 12.09 -7.45
CA VAL A 211 -7.81 10.99 -8.42
C VAL A 211 -7.58 9.68 -7.68
N GLY A 212 -8.57 8.78 -7.73
CA GLY A 212 -8.55 7.56 -6.95
C GLY A 212 -8.96 7.82 -5.49
N CYS A 213 -10.09 8.50 -5.29
CA CYS A 213 -10.48 9.07 -3.99
C CYS A 213 -10.82 8.04 -2.88
N GLY A 214 -10.75 6.74 -3.17
CA GLY A 214 -11.09 5.68 -2.22
C GLY A 214 -12.50 5.85 -1.66
N TRP A 215 -12.65 5.71 -0.33
CA TRP A 215 -13.91 5.99 0.38
C TRP A 215 -14.12 7.47 0.70
N GLY A 216 -13.32 8.37 0.11
CA GLY A 216 -13.53 9.82 0.14
C GLY A 216 -12.86 10.57 1.29
N SER A 217 -11.97 9.94 2.05
CA SER A 217 -11.39 10.53 3.27
C SER A 217 -10.68 11.87 3.02
N LEU A 218 -9.89 11.99 1.94
CA LEU A 218 -9.21 13.23 1.58
C LEU A 218 -10.18 14.31 1.12
N VAL A 219 -11.14 13.98 0.26
CA VAL A 219 -12.20 14.91 -0.19
C VAL A 219 -12.95 15.48 1.00
N LEU A 220 -13.43 14.63 1.91
CA LEU A 220 -14.20 15.06 3.09
C LEU A 220 -13.35 15.89 4.05
N HIS A 221 -12.09 15.50 4.26
CA HIS A 221 -11.16 16.28 5.08
C HIS A 221 -10.89 17.67 4.48
N ALA A 222 -10.57 17.74 3.19
CA ALA A 222 -10.29 19.00 2.51
C ALA A 222 -11.49 19.96 2.54
N VAL A 223 -12.70 19.45 2.25
CA VAL A 223 -13.92 20.27 2.29
C VAL A 223 -14.19 20.79 3.70
N ARG A 224 -14.06 19.94 4.72
CA ARG A 224 -14.34 20.31 6.12
C ARG A 224 -13.33 21.32 6.66
N GLU A 225 -12.03 21.06 6.50
CA GLU A 225 -10.98 21.82 7.19
C GLU A 225 -10.52 23.05 6.39
N TYR A 226 -10.56 22.97 5.06
CA TYR A 226 -10.05 24.02 4.15
C TYR A 226 -11.15 24.74 3.38
N GLY A 227 -12.41 24.27 3.41
CA GLY A 227 -13.52 24.93 2.74
C GLY A 227 -13.42 24.90 1.21
N VAL A 228 -12.69 23.95 0.62
CA VAL A 228 -12.61 23.79 -0.84
C VAL A 228 -13.93 23.24 -1.42
N ARG A 229 -14.07 23.29 -2.74
CA ARG A 229 -15.01 22.48 -3.51
C ARG A 229 -14.25 21.31 -4.10
N ALA A 230 -14.61 20.09 -3.76
CA ALA A 230 -13.80 18.92 -4.12
C ALA A 230 -14.59 17.91 -4.95
N VAL A 231 -13.93 17.36 -5.97
CA VAL A 231 -14.43 16.26 -6.79
C VAL A 231 -13.53 15.04 -6.56
N GLY A 232 -14.09 13.95 -6.06
CA GLY A 232 -13.40 12.66 -5.97
C GLY A 232 -13.82 11.73 -7.09
N ILE A 233 -12.86 11.09 -7.75
CA ILE A 233 -13.15 10.08 -8.78
C ILE A 233 -12.62 8.70 -8.37
N THR A 234 -13.41 7.66 -8.65
CA THR A 234 -13.04 6.26 -8.42
C THR A 234 -13.58 5.36 -9.55
N LEU A 235 -12.99 4.18 -9.71
CA LEU A 235 -13.49 3.10 -10.58
C LEU A 235 -14.28 2.02 -9.81
N SER A 236 -14.43 2.16 -8.49
CA SER A 236 -15.15 1.22 -7.65
C SER A 236 -16.54 1.75 -7.26
N PRO A 237 -17.64 1.10 -7.72
CA PRO A 237 -18.99 1.48 -7.31
C PRO A 237 -19.23 1.41 -5.80
N ARG A 238 -18.62 0.43 -5.10
CA ARG A 238 -18.73 0.29 -3.64
C ARG A 238 -18.06 1.45 -2.89
N GLN A 239 -16.87 1.87 -3.33
CA GLN A 239 -16.19 3.03 -2.76
C GLN A 239 -17.01 4.31 -2.98
N LEU A 240 -17.58 4.47 -4.18
CA LEU A 240 -18.44 5.60 -4.51
C LEU A 240 -19.65 5.69 -3.60
N GLU A 241 -20.34 4.57 -3.36
CA GLU A 241 -21.50 4.50 -2.48
C GLU A 241 -21.15 4.94 -1.06
N VAL A 242 -20.09 4.37 -0.47
CA VAL A 242 -19.63 4.73 0.88
C VAL A 242 -19.20 6.19 0.97
N ALA A 243 -18.49 6.71 -0.04
CA ALA A 243 -18.05 8.10 -0.07
C ALA A 243 -19.23 9.07 -0.11
N ARG A 244 -20.25 8.80 -0.94
CA ARG A 244 -21.48 9.61 -1.02
C ARG A 244 -22.27 9.55 0.27
N ARG A 245 -22.42 8.37 0.87
CA ARG A 245 -23.08 8.20 2.18
C ARG A 245 -22.35 9.01 3.26
N SER A 246 -21.03 8.87 3.35
CA SER A 246 -20.20 9.60 4.32
C SER A 246 -20.28 11.13 4.14
N ALA A 247 -20.39 11.60 2.90
CA ALA A 247 -20.60 13.02 2.60
C ALA A 247 -21.96 13.53 3.08
N ALA A 248 -23.03 12.74 2.86
CA ALA A 248 -24.38 13.07 3.29
C ALA A 248 -24.51 13.06 4.82
N GLU A 249 -23.97 12.05 5.50
CA GLU A 249 -23.94 11.94 6.96
C GLU A 249 -23.17 13.11 7.61
N ALA A 250 -22.13 13.61 6.93
CA ALA A 250 -21.36 14.76 7.39
C ALA A 250 -21.95 16.12 6.97
N GLY A 251 -23.03 16.16 6.18
CA GLY A 251 -23.61 17.40 5.64
C GLY A 251 -22.73 18.13 4.61
N LEU A 252 -21.76 17.44 4.00
CA LEU A 252 -20.74 18.02 3.11
C LEU A 252 -21.05 17.85 1.61
N GLN A 253 -22.14 17.18 1.25
CA GLN A 253 -22.51 16.85 -0.13
C GLN A 253 -22.70 18.07 -1.05
N HIS A 254 -22.88 19.27 -0.48
CA HIS A 254 -22.99 20.53 -1.22
C HIS A 254 -21.63 21.06 -1.73
N ARG A 255 -20.51 20.54 -1.22
CA ARG A 255 -19.14 20.90 -1.62
C ARG A 255 -18.27 19.69 -1.98
N ALA A 256 -18.69 18.47 -1.63
CA ALA A 256 -18.03 17.22 -1.96
C ALA A 256 -18.82 16.44 -3.02
N GLU A 257 -18.30 16.36 -4.23
CA GLU A 257 -18.86 15.57 -5.33
C GLU A 257 -18.05 14.29 -5.54
N PHE A 258 -18.73 13.17 -5.78
CA PHE A 258 -18.07 11.89 -6.09
C PHE A 258 -18.61 11.27 -7.37
N ARG A 259 -17.70 10.82 -8.25
CA ARG A 259 -18.02 10.29 -9.58
C ARG A 259 -17.39 8.92 -9.82
N LEU A 260 -18.13 8.04 -10.50
CA LEU A 260 -17.56 6.84 -11.11
C LEU A 260 -16.95 7.26 -12.45
N LEU A 261 -15.67 7.59 -12.47
CA LEU A 261 -15.02 8.19 -13.63
C LEU A 261 -13.54 7.79 -13.69
N ASP A 262 -13.07 7.46 -14.88
CA ASP A 262 -11.65 7.28 -15.15
C ASP A 262 -10.97 8.65 -15.32
N TYR A 263 -9.79 8.84 -14.73
CA TYR A 263 -9.07 10.10 -14.81
C TYR A 263 -8.76 10.53 -16.26
N ARG A 264 -8.66 9.55 -17.18
CA ARG A 264 -8.43 9.77 -18.61
C ARG A 264 -9.59 10.48 -19.30
N ASP A 265 -10.78 10.43 -18.70
CA ASP A 265 -12.03 10.90 -19.28
C ASP A 265 -12.50 12.23 -18.64
N ILE A 266 -11.64 12.90 -17.86
CA ILE A 266 -11.92 14.26 -17.35
C ILE A 266 -11.91 15.25 -18.52
N ALA A 267 -13.11 15.70 -18.92
CA ALA A 267 -13.31 16.54 -20.10
C ALA A 267 -13.48 18.03 -19.74
N GLY A 268 -12.56 18.87 -20.21
CA GLY A 268 -12.71 20.33 -20.22
C GLY A 268 -12.61 21.04 -18.85
N GLU A 269 -12.80 20.32 -17.74
CA GLU A 269 -12.72 20.89 -16.40
C GLU A 269 -11.29 21.30 -16.02
N ARG A 270 -11.21 22.29 -15.12
CA ARG A 270 -9.96 22.78 -14.56
C ARG A 270 -10.03 22.91 -13.05
N PHE A 271 -8.96 22.51 -12.38
CA PHE A 271 -8.82 22.48 -10.94
C PHE A 271 -7.63 23.35 -10.49
N ASP A 272 -7.74 23.92 -9.30
CA ASP A 272 -6.68 24.71 -8.67
C ASP A 272 -5.65 23.77 -8.01
N ALA A 273 -6.11 22.61 -7.54
CA ALA A 273 -5.28 21.56 -6.98
C ALA A 273 -5.74 20.16 -7.41
N ILE A 274 -4.78 19.23 -7.54
CA ILE A 274 -5.03 17.81 -7.74
C ILE A 274 -4.26 17.01 -6.69
N ALA A 275 -4.95 16.11 -5.99
CA ALA A 275 -4.34 15.04 -5.24
C ALA A 275 -4.50 13.71 -6.01
N SER A 276 -3.50 12.85 -5.92
CA SER A 276 -3.59 11.48 -6.42
C SER A 276 -2.82 10.58 -5.47
N VAL A 277 -3.55 9.80 -4.67
CA VAL A 277 -3.00 9.02 -3.56
C VAL A 277 -3.25 7.53 -3.80
N GLY A 278 -2.17 6.74 -3.89
CA GLY A 278 -2.25 5.29 -4.14
C GLY A 278 -2.75 4.92 -5.54
N MET A 279 -2.57 5.83 -6.52
CA MET A 279 -3.03 5.63 -7.89
C MET A 279 -1.92 5.14 -8.83
N ILE A 280 -0.70 5.64 -8.69
CA ILE A 280 0.39 5.41 -9.67
C ILE A 280 0.78 3.94 -9.79
N GLU A 281 0.58 3.17 -8.72
CA GLU A 281 0.80 1.73 -8.62
C GLU A 281 -0.07 0.94 -9.60
N HIS A 282 -1.17 1.53 -10.06
CA HIS A 282 -2.15 0.91 -10.96
C HIS A 282 -2.13 1.50 -12.38
N VAL A 283 -1.32 2.53 -12.65
CA VAL A 283 -1.25 3.17 -13.97
C VAL A 283 -0.45 2.31 -14.96
N GLY A 284 0.62 1.68 -14.48
CA GLY A 284 1.57 0.96 -15.33
C GLY A 284 2.62 1.87 -15.96
N ARG A 285 3.83 1.31 -16.13
CA ARG A 285 5.02 2.05 -16.60
C ARG A 285 4.78 2.84 -17.89
N ASP A 286 4.14 2.20 -18.87
CA ASP A 286 3.98 2.74 -20.22
C ASP A 286 2.93 3.86 -20.27
N GLN A 287 2.03 3.92 -19.29
CA GLN A 287 0.96 4.93 -19.22
C GLN A 287 1.30 6.12 -18.31
N LEU A 288 2.40 6.07 -17.55
CA LEU A 288 2.77 7.16 -16.63
C LEU A 288 2.86 8.53 -17.31
N ARG A 289 3.32 8.57 -18.56
CA ARG A 289 3.36 9.82 -19.35
C ARG A 289 1.97 10.38 -19.62
N GLU A 290 1.03 9.54 -20.05
CA GLU A 290 -0.33 9.99 -20.34
C GLU A 290 -1.10 10.33 -19.06
N TYR A 291 -0.83 9.60 -17.98
CA TYR A 291 -1.27 9.98 -16.64
C TYR A 291 -0.81 11.39 -16.26
N ALA A 292 0.49 11.67 -16.35
CA ALA A 292 1.03 13.00 -16.03
C ALA A 292 0.43 14.11 -16.93
N ARG A 293 0.26 13.83 -18.23
CA ARG A 293 -0.43 14.76 -19.16
C ARG A 293 -1.89 15.00 -18.79
N SER A 294 -2.59 13.97 -18.32
CA SER A 294 -3.98 14.11 -17.86
C SER A 294 -4.08 15.03 -16.65
N LEU A 295 -3.17 14.87 -15.67
CA LEU A 295 -3.09 15.80 -14.53
C LEU A 295 -2.79 17.23 -15.00
N GLN A 296 -1.82 17.40 -15.90
CA GLN A 296 -1.44 18.72 -16.41
C GLN A 296 -2.59 19.42 -17.14
N ARG A 297 -3.35 18.69 -17.98
CA ARG A 297 -4.52 19.24 -18.69
C ARG A 297 -5.63 19.65 -17.73
N ALA A 298 -5.83 18.90 -16.65
CA ALA A 298 -6.84 19.17 -15.64
C ALA A 298 -6.45 20.32 -14.68
N LEU A 299 -5.17 20.68 -14.57
CA LEU A 299 -4.72 21.82 -13.76
C LEU A 299 -4.92 23.16 -14.48
N ARG A 300 -5.31 24.20 -13.75
CA ARG A 300 -5.14 25.59 -14.22
C ARG A 300 -3.66 25.97 -14.23
N PRO A 301 -3.22 26.93 -15.07
CA PRO A 301 -1.91 27.58 -14.88
C PRO A 301 -1.78 28.11 -13.44
N GLY A 302 -0.65 27.83 -12.79
CA GLY A 302 -0.41 28.08 -11.35
C GLY A 302 -0.97 27.02 -10.40
N GLY A 303 -1.72 26.03 -10.91
CA GLY A 303 -2.29 24.93 -10.13
C GLY A 303 -1.25 23.92 -9.66
N ARG A 304 -1.57 23.16 -8.60
CA ARG A 304 -0.63 22.24 -7.94
C ARG A 304 -1.13 20.81 -7.99
N ALA A 305 -0.25 19.85 -8.29
CA ALA A 305 -0.53 18.42 -8.19
C ALA A 305 0.36 17.78 -7.12
N LEU A 306 -0.23 16.93 -6.28
CA LEU A 306 0.51 16.07 -5.37
C LEU A 306 0.24 14.61 -5.72
N VAL A 307 1.28 13.93 -6.19
CA VAL A 307 1.26 12.51 -6.52
C VAL A 307 1.89 11.75 -5.36
N HIS A 308 1.11 10.90 -4.70
CA HIS A 308 1.54 10.11 -3.56
C HIS A 308 1.38 8.63 -3.85
N GLY A 309 2.48 7.87 -3.89
CA GLY A 309 2.39 6.44 -4.14
C GLY A 309 3.68 5.67 -3.87
N ILE A 310 3.52 4.36 -3.75
CA ILE A 310 4.58 3.41 -3.51
C ILE A 310 5.52 3.39 -4.71
N THR A 311 6.81 3.39 -4.42
CA THR A 311 7.89 3.34 -5.40
C THR A 311 8.85 2.19 -5.09
N CYS A 312 9.60 1.74 -6.08
CA CYS A 312 10.65 0.73 -5.89
C CYS A 312 12.05 1.34 -6.10
N ARG A 313 13.10 0.55 -5.83
CA ARG A 313 14.46 0.94 -6.20
C ARG A 313 14.60 1.05 -7.73
N PRO A 314 15.47 1.95 -8.24
CA PRO A 314 15.76 2.00 -9.67
C PRO A 314 16.14 0.61 -10.21
N GLN A 315 15.62 0.28 -11.39
CA GLN A 315 15.86 -1.01 -12.07
C GLN A 315 15.32 -2.25 -11.34
N ALA A 316 14.63 -2.10 -10.21
CA ALA A 316 13.91 -3.21 -9.59
C ALA A 316 12.82 -3.68 -10.55
N ARG A 317 12.98 -4.91 -11.07
CA ARG A 317 11.92 -5.57 -11.83
C ARG A 317 11.07 -6.36 -10.84
N LEU A 318 9.88 -5.87 -10.53
CA LEU A 318 8.91 -6.69 -9.81
C LEU A 318 8.58 -7.91 -10.63
N ASN A 319 8.64 -9.08 -9.99
CA ASN A 319 8.25 -10.32 -10.62
C ASN A 319 6.73 -10.27 -10.91
N ARG A 320 6.36 -10.31 -12.19
CA ARG A 320 4.95 -10.33 -12.63
C ARG A 320 4.20 -11.57 -12.15
N ALA A 321 4.93 -12.61 -11.74
CA ALA A 321 4.42 -13.82 -11.12
C ALA A 321 4.52 -13.79 -9.57
N SER A 322 4.71 -12.61 -8.96
CA SER A 322 4.80 -12.46 -7.50
C SER A 322 3.50 -12.79 -6.79
N PHE A 323 3.60 -13.07 -5.49
CA PHE A 323 2.44 -13.23 -4.61
C PHE A 323 1.49 -12.03 -4.71
N ILE A 324 2.05 -10.81 -4.67
CA ILE A 324 1.28 -9.56 -4.76
C ILE A 324 0.46 -9.49 -6.05
N ASN A 325 1.06 -9.77 -7.21
CA ASN A 325 0.34 -9.74 -8.49
C ASN A 325 -0.68 -10.88 -8.62
N THR A 326 -0.49 -12.00 -7.91
CA THR A 326 -1.36 -13.17 -8.00
C THR A 326 -2.60 -13.04 -7.10
N PHE A 327 -2.45 -12.47 -5.90
CA PHE A 327 -3.47 -12.52 -4.85
C PHE A 327 -3.96 -11.15 -4.37
N VAL A 328 -3.22 -10.06 -4.62
CA VAL A 328 -3.50 -8.75 -3.99
C VAL A 328 -3.77 -7.68 -5.04
N PHE A 329 -2.76 -7.32 -5.81
CA PHE A 329 -2.80 -6.23 -6.80
C PHE A 329 -2.44 -6.77 -8.19
N PRO A 330 -3.38 -7.42 -8.88
CA PRO A 330 -3.13 -7.88 -10.23
C PRO A 330 -2.83 -6.69 -11.16
N ASP A 331 -1.80 -6.85 -11.99
CA ASP A 331 -1.27 -5.83 -12.90
C ASP A 331 -0.63 -4.59 -12.23
N GLY A 332 -0.49 -4.59 -10.90
CA GLY A 332 0.21 -3.54 -10.18
C GLY A 332 1.69 -3.44 -10.58
N GLU A 333 2.15 -2.23 -10.85
CA GLU A 333 3.52 -1.92 -11.25
C GLU A 333 4.06 -0.79 -10.37
N LEU A 334 5.18 -1.05 -9.69
CA LEU A 334 5.90 -0.02 -8.94
C LEU A 334 7.04 0.52 -9.79
N GLU A 335 7.12 1.84 -9.88
CA GLU A 335 8.20 2.55 -10.56
C GLU A 335 9.05 3.32 -9.55
N ASP A 336 10.27 3.66 -9.92
CA ASP A 336 11.15 4.45 -9.05
C ASP A 336 10.73 5.93 -8.99
N ALA A 337 11.10 6.64 -7.92
CA ALA A 337 10.72 8.04 -7.75
C ALA A 337 11.24 8.95 -8.88
N GLY A 338 12.43 8.65 -9.41
CA GLY A 338 13.03 9.41 -10.53
C GLY A 338 12.23 9.28 -11.82
N ARG A 339 11.66 8.09 -12.08
CA ARG A 339 10.72 7.86 -13.20
C ARG A 339 9.48 8.75 -13.09
N VAL A 340 8.89 8.86 -11.90
CA VAL A 340 7.70 9.68 -11.64
C VAL A 340 8.01 11.17 -11.86
N VAL A 341 9.10 11.67 -11.27
CA VAL A 341 9.58 13.05 -11.48
C VAL A 341 9.74 13.33 -12.97
N ARG A 342 10.46 12.45 -13.67
CA ARG A 342 10.72 12.59 -15.11
C ARG A 342 9.44 12.68 -15.94
N GLU A 343 8.41 11.87 -15.65
CA GLU A 343 7.17 11.93 -16.43
C GLU A 343 6.29 13.14 -16.11
N LEU A 344 6.33 13.65 -14.88
CA LEU A 344 5.68 14.91 -14.54
C LEU A 344 6.33 16.07 -15.31
N GLU A 345 7.66 16.11 -15.34
CA GLU A 345 8.42 17.13 -16.09
C GLU A 345 8.19 17.03 -17.61
N PHE A 346 8.17 15.82 -18.17
CA PHE A 346 7.83 15.63 -19.58
C PHE A 346 6.41 16.07 -19.95
N ALA A 347 5.48 16.06 -19.00
CA ALA A 347 4.13 16.59 -19.20
C ALA A 347 4.07 18.13 -19.12
N GLY A 348 5.17 18.81 -18.79
CA GLY A 348 5.24 20.25 -18.59
C GLY A 348 4.85 20.72 -17.20
N LEU A 349 4.87 19.81 -16.20
CA LEU A 349 4.77 20.18 -14.79
C LEU A 349 6.16 20.40 -14.21
N GLU A 350 6.32 21.40 -13.36
CA GLU A 350 7.57 21.65 -12.65
C GLU A 350 7.50 20.98 -11.28
N VAL A 351 8.39 20.01 -11.02
CA VAL A 351 8.47 19.35 -9.72
C VAL A 351 9.12 20.28 -8.70
N ARG A 352 8.45 20.48 -7.56
CA ARG A 352 8.86 21.41 -6.50
C ARG A 352 9.35 20.72 -5.24
N ASP A 353 8.93 19.48 -5.02
CA ASP A 353 9.31 18.68 -3.85
C ASP A 353 9.11 17.19 -4.09
N VAL A 354 9.98 16.39 -3.48
CA VAL A 354 9.84 14.94 -3.38
C VAL A 354 10.20 14.56 -1.94
N GLU A 355 9.21 14.10 -1.16
CA GLU A 355 9.42 13.63 0.20
C GLU A 355 9.20 12.12 0.27
N SER A 356 10.15 11.39 0.87
CA SER A 356 10.02 9.96 1.13
C SER A 356 9.40 9.73 2.50
N LEU A 357 8.38 8.88 2.58
CA LEU A 357 7.67 8.52 3.81
C LEU A 357 7.77 7.02 4.13
N ARG A 358 8.90 6.40 3.78
CA ARG A 358 9.10 4.95 3.80
C ARG A 358 8.80 4.32 5.17
N GLU A 359 9.36 4.89 6.23
CA GLU A 359 9.22 4.42 7.61
C GLU A 359 7.77 4.55 8.09
N HIS A 360 7.07 5.63 7.71
CA HIS A 360 5.66 5.83 8.06
C HIS A 360 4.76 4.73 7.46
N TYR A 361 5.07 4.20 6.27
CA TYR A 361 4.28 3.10 5.71
C TYR A 361 4.55 1.78 6.45
N ALA A 362 5.79 1.55 6.89
CA ALA A 362 6.08 0.40 7.75
C ALA A 362 5.28 0.46 9.06
N LEU A 363 5.18 1.65 9.69
CA LEU A 363 4.34 1.85 10.88
C LEU A 363 2.86 1.66 10.56
N THR A 364 2.35 2.28 9.49
CA THR A 364 0.96 2.13 9.04
C THR A 364 0.56 0.66 8.91
N LEU A 365 1.38 -0.13 8.22
CA LEU A 365 1.13 -1.55 8.02
C LEU A 365 1.23 -2.36 9.32
N GLN A 366 2.09 -1.98 10.27
CA GLN A 366 2.12 -2.61 11.60
C GLN A 366 0.82 -2.36 12.37
N HIS A 367 0.27 -1.13 12.32
CA HIS A 367 -1.03 -0.85 12.91
C HIS A 367 -2.14 -1.68 12.26
N TRP A 368 -2.19 -1.74 10.93
CA TRP A 368 -3.17 -2.56 10.20
C TRP A 368 -3.03 -4.04 10.55
N ARG A 369 -1.79 -4.56 10.54
CA ARG A 369 -1.48 -5.96 10.84
C ARG A 369 -1.95 -6.35 12.23
N ARG A 370 -1.66 -5.51 13.23
CA ARG A 370 -2.07 -5.69 14.63
C ARG A 370 -3.58 -5.65 14.79
N ARG A 371 -4.27 -4.68 14.17
CA ARG A 371 -5.74 -4.59 14.21
C ARG A 371 -6.38 -5.81 13.54
N LEU A 372 -5.87 -6.24 12.37
CA LEU A 372 -6.32 -7.45 11.69
C LEU A 372 -6.17 -8.71 12.56
N ASP A 373 -5.08 -8.82 13.33
CA ASP A 373 -4.90 -9.92 14.28
C ASP A 373 -5.88 -9.90 15.45
N GLN A 374 -6.14 -8.71 16.00
CA GLN A 374 -7.09 -8.52 17.09
C GLN A 374 -8.51 -8.89 16.67
N HIS A 375 -8.84 -8.71 15.38
CA HIS A 375 -10.15 -8.98 14.79
C HIS A 375 -10.14 -10.19 13.85
N TRP A 376 -9.26 -11.18 14.10
CA TRP A 376 -9.06 -12.30 13.18
C TRP A 376 -10.34 -13.11 12.91
N ASP A 377 -11.10 -13.43 13.95
CA ASP A 377 -12.33 -14.24 13.81
C ASP A 377 -13.38 -13.51 12.94
N ASP A 378 -13.51 -12.19 13.09
CA ASP A 378 -14.37 -11.37 12.23
C ASP A 378 -13.84 -11.28 10.79
N ALA A 379 -12.52 -11.17 10.62
CA ALA A 379 -11.89 -11.16 9.31
C ALA A 379 -12.16 -12.47 8.54
N VAL A 380 -12.06 -13.62 9.24
CA VAL A 380 -12.40 -14.94 8.69
C VAL A 380 -13.88 -15.02 8.36
N ARG A 381 -14.77 -14.52 9.22
CA ARG A 381 -16.22 -14.51 8.99
C ARG A 381 -16.62 -13.66 7.78
N LEU A 382 -15.98 -12.51 7.58
CA LEU A 382 -16.33 -11.56 6.51
C LEU A 382 -15.69 -11.89 5.16
N ALA A 383 -14.46 -12.41 5.14
CA ALA A 383 -13.70 -12.64 3.91
C ALA A 383 -13.40 -14.11 3.61
N GLY A 384 -13.60 -15.01 4.58
CA GLY A 384 -13.09 -16.38 4.55
C GLY A 384 -11.62 -16.46 4.97
N GLU A 385 -11.24 -17.59 5.55
CA GLU A 385 -9.90 -17.77 6.13
C GLU A 385 -8.77 -17.57 5.09
N ARG A 386 -8.94 -18.12 3.89
CA ARG A 386 -7.92 -17.99 2.81
C ARG A 386 -7.62 -16.53 2.50
N ARG A 387 -8.65 -15.69 2.34
CA ARG A 387 -8.47 -14.26 2.07
C ARG A 387 -7.88 -13.55 3.28
N ALA A 388 -8.33 -13.83 4.51
CA ALA A 388 -7.72 -13.27 5.72
C ALA A 388 -6.21 -13.60 5.81
N ARG A 389 -5.82 -14.83 5.44
CA ARG A 389 -4.41 -15.24 5.36
C ARG A 389 -3.66 -14.49 4.26
N VAL A 390 -4.25 -14.28 3.08
CA VAL A 390 -3.66 -13.42 2.03
C VAL A 390 -3.31 -12.04 2.60
N TRP A 391 -4.26 -11.40 3.28
CA TRP A 391 -4.05 -10.07 3.88
C TRP A 391 -2.97 -10.05 4.95
N ARG A 392 -2.97 -11.05 5.84
CA ARG A 392 -1.92 -11.21 6.87
C ARG A 392 -0.52 -11.35 6.24
N LEU A 393 -0.38 -12.18 5.21
CA LEU A 393 0.89 -12.37 4.50
C LEU A 393 1.32 -11.11 3.73
N TYR A 394 0.37 -10.49 3.03
CA TYR A 394 0.57 -9.24 2.30
C TYR A 394 1.11 -8.14 3.23
N MET A 395 0.39 -7.84 4.31
CA MET A 395 0.78 -6.77 5.24
C MET A 395 2.16 -7.05 5.84
N THR A 396 2.41 -8.28 6.29
CA THR A 396 3.71 -8.65 6.89
C THR A 396 4.85 -8.55 5.87
N GLY A 397 4.65 -9.03 4.65
CA GLY A 397 5.63 -8.90 3.56
C GLY A 397 5.91 -7.44 3.19
N SER A 398 4.88 -6.60 3.17
CA SER A 398 5.03 -5.17 2.92
C SER A 398 5.76 -4.45 4.05
N ILE A 399 5.52 -4.79 5.33
CA ILE A 399 6.29 -4.26 6.48
C ILE A 399 7.79 -4.51 6.26
N VAL A 400 8.15 -5.77 5.97
CA VAL A 400 9.54 -6.16 5.68
C VAL A 400 10.09 -5.38 4.49
N GLY A 401 9.31 -5.25 3.40
CA GLY A 401 9.73 -4.51 2.21
C GLY A 401 10.06 -3.04 2.47
N PHE A 402 9.20 -2.34 3.22
CA PHE A 402 9.45 -0.95 3.60
C PHE A 402 10.63 -0.82 4.57
N ARG A 403 10.74 -1.68 5.59
CA ARG A 403 11.85 -1.65 6.56
C ARG A 403 13.21 -1.91 5.93
N LEU A 404 13.30 -2.88 5.02
CA LEU A 404 14.54 -3.18 4.27
C LEU A 404 14.77 -2.19 3.11
N GLY A 405 13.80 -1.33 2.82
CA GLY A 405 13.86 -0.33 1.76
C GLY A 405 13.94 -0.94 0.37
N SER A 406 13.37 -2.12 0.15
CA SER A 406 13.17 -2.66 -1.20
C SER A 406 12.05 -1.94 -1.94
N ILE A 407 11.08 -1.43 -1.17
CA ILE A 407 10.06 -0.48 -1.58
C ILE A 407 10.12 0.76 -0.67
N ALA A 408 9.62 1.87 -1.19
CA ALA A 408 9.49 3.15 -0.52
C ALA A 408 8.15 3.78 -0.91
N ILE A 409 7.84 4.95 -0.39
CA ILE A 409 6.68 5.72 -0.81
C ILE A 409 7.08 7.20 -0.85
N HIS A 410 6.62 7.90 -1.87
CA HIS A 410 6.95 9.31 -2.05
C HIS A 410 5.69 10.16 -2.17
N GLN A 411 5.78 11.41 -1.72
CA GLN A 411 4.90 12.50 -2.11
C GLN A 411 5.68 13.42 -3.05
N THR A 412 5.27 13.49 -4.31
CA THR A 412 5.85 14.37 -5.33
C THR A 412 4.91 15.53 -5.58
N LEU A 413 5.32 16.72 -5.16
CA LEU A 413 4.58 17.96 -5.44
C LEU A 413 5.10 18.56 -6.76
N ALA A 414 4.19 18.85 -7.66
CA ALA A 414 4.47 19.55 -8.90
C ALA A 414 3.50 20.71 -9.09
N VAL A 415 3.89 21.69 -9.91
CA VAL A 415 3.03 22.80 -10.32
C VAL A 415 2.92 22.83 -11.83
N ARG A 416 1.79 23.31 -12.33
CA ARG A 416 1.70 23.80 -13.70
C ARG A 416 2.15 25.26 -13.70
N PRO A 417 3.28 25.65 -14.31
CA PRO A 417 3.70 27.05 -14.33
C PRO A 417 2.62 27.96 -14.93
N THR A 418 2.59 29.23 -14.49
CA THR A 418 1.79 30.26 -15.16
C THR A 418 2.36 30.55 -16.56
N GLU A 419 1.60 31.27 -17.38
CA GLU A 419 2.04 31.67 -18.72
C GLU A 419 3.32 32.52 -18.69
N THR A 420 3.56 33.24 -17.60
CA THR A 420 4.78 34.03 -17.35
C THR A 420 5.90 33.24 -16.66
N GLY A 421 5.75 31.92 -16.49
CA GLY A 421 6.74 31.05 -15.85
C GLY A 421 6.75 31.04 -14.32
N GLY A 422 5.74 31.63 -13.67
CA GLY A 422 5.63 31.65 -12.21
C GLY A 422 5.10 30.34 -11.64
N SER A 423 5.69 29.85 -10.54
CA SER A 423 5.22 28.65 -9.82
C SER A 423 4.14 28.94 -8.77
N GLY A 424 4.10 30.17 -8.23
CA GLY A 424 3.18 30.55 -7.15
C GLY A 424 3.46 29.85 -5.80
N VAL A 425 4.60 29.17 -5.67
CA VAL A 425 5.01 28.47 -4.44
C VAL A 425 6.02 29.35 -3.66
N PRO A 426 5.85 29.55 -2.35
CA PRO A 426 6.82 30.25 -1.50
C PRO A 426 8.22 29.63 -1.51
N LEU A 427 9.23 30.45 -1.19
CA LEU A 427 10.63 30.01 -1.09
C LEU A 427 10.87 28.96 -0.02
N LEU A 428 10.13 29.01 1.09
CA LEU A 428 10.28 28.11 2.22
C LEU A 428 9.13 27.10 2.28
N ARG A 429 9.47 25.84 2.61
CA ARG A 429 8.51 24.74 2.86
C ARG A 429 8.03 24.67 4.32
N SER A 430 8.56 25.53 5.19
CA SER A 430 8.32 25.46 6.64
C SER A 430 6.83 25.56 7.03
N ASP A 431 6.00 26.16 6.19
CA ASP A 431 4.57 26.27 6.44
C ASP A 431 3.79 24.99 6.17
N TRP A 432 4.39 23.98 5.53
CA TRP A 432 3.83 22.63 5.46
C TRP A 432 3.92 21.89 6.78
N TYR A 433 4.89 22.21 7.63
CA TYR A 433 5.13 21.52 8.90
C TYR A 433 4.61 22.31 10.10
N ARG A 434 4.36 23.61 9.94
CA ARG A 434 3.73 24.44 10.98
C ARG A 434 2.23 24.15 11.01
N ASP A 435 1.71 23.87 12.20
CA ASP A 435 0.30 23.58 12.41
C ASP A 435 -0.55 24.79 11.97
N GLY A 436 -1.48 24.56 11.02
CA GLY A 436 -2.29 25.61 10.38
C GLY A 436 -3.18 26.37 11.36
N ARG A 437 -3.42 25.82 12.56
CA ARG A 437 -4.18 26.48 13.64
C ARG A 437 -3.55 27.79 14.11
N ARG A 438 -2.21 27.93 14.05
CA ARG A 438 -1.54 29.20 14.41
C ARG A 438 -1.71 30.29 13.34
N ARG A 439 -2.01 29.95 12.08
CA ARG A 439 -2.26 30.95 11.02
C ARG A 439 -3.65 31.57 11.10
N ARG A 440 -4.68 30.85 11.57
CA ARG A 440 -6.04 31.42 11.74
C ARG A 440 -6.13 32.49 12.82
N GLN A 441 -5.18 32.54 13.76
CA GLN A 441 -5.10 33.59 14.78
C GLN A 441 -4.18 34.75 14.39
N ALA A 442 -3.39 34.62 13.31
CA ALA A 442 -2.42 35.63 12.90
C ALA A 442 -2.84 36.31 11.58
N SER A 443 -3.59 37.41 11.73
CA SER A 443 -3.78 38.58 10.83
C SER A 443 -5.17 38.72 10.20
N PRO A 444 -5.78 39.91 10.37
CA PRO A 444 -5.49 41.00 9.44
C PRO A 444 -5.19 42.33 10.15
N ALA A 445 -3.93 42.79 10.09
CA ALA A 445 -3.60 44.19 10.37
C ALA A 445 -2.42 44.66 9.54
N ARG A 446 -2.62 44.81 8.23
CA ARG A 446 -1.92 45.83 7.42
C ARG A 446 -2.89 46.39 6.39
N ALA A 447 -3.89 47.10 6.89
CA ALA A 447 -4.66 48.04 6.08
C ALA A 447 -4.01 49.42 6.22
N ARG A 448 -3.54 49.94 5.08
CA ARG A 448 -3.50 51.35 4.68
C ARG A 448 -2.93 52.37 5.68
N THR A 449 -1.72 52.82 5.38
CA THR A 449 -1.37 54.25 5.57
C THR A 449 -0.94 54.80 4.22
N GLN A 450 -1.91 55.34 3.48
CA GLN A 450 -1.63 56.31 2.42
C GLN A 450 -1.24 57.61 3.12
N ALA A 451 0.00 58.06 2.92
CA ALA A 451 0.42 59.40 3.29
C ALA A 451 -0.08 60.38 2.22
N ALA A 452 -0.83 61.39 2.66
CA ALA A 452 -1.26 62.54 1.86
C ALA A 452 -0.07 63.50 1.58
N PRO A 453 -0.15 64.38 0.57
CA PRO A 453 0.98 65.14 0.05
C PRO A 453 1.34 66.34 0.93
N ARG A 454 2.64 66.67 1.01
CA ARG A 454 3.13 67.91 1.61
C ARG A 454 3.06 69.04 0.59
N GLU A 455 2.31 70.10 0.92
CA GLU A 455 2.45 71.42 0.31
C GLU A 455 3.70 72.16 0.82
N PRO A 456 4.24 73.13 0.06
CA PRO A 456 5.49 73.81 0.38
C PRO A 456 5.25 75.05 1.23
N ALA A 457 6.03 75.23 2.31
CA ALA A 457 6.09 76.49 3.04
C ALA A 457 7.27 77.32 2.55
N ALA A 458 6.96 78.56 2.18
CA ALA A 458 7.87 79.59 1.69
C ALA A 458 8.78 80.17 2.80
N THR A 459 9.90 80.71 2.33
CA THR A 459 10.80 81.74 2.88
C THR A 459 10.43 82.44 4.20
N HIS A 460 11.40 82.50 5.11
CA HIS A 460 12.06 83.76 5.50
C HIS A 460 13.49 83.52 5.96
#